data_AF-A0A9J6RF96-F1
#
_entry.id   AF-A0A9J6RF96-F1
#
_cell.length_a   1.000
_cell.length_b   1.000
_cell.length_c   1.000
_cell.angle_alpha   90.00
_cell.angle_beta   90.00
_cell.angle_gamma   90.00
#
_symmetry.space_group_name_H-M   'P 1'
#
loop_
_entity.id
_entity.type
_entity.pdbx_description
1 polymer ?
#
loop_
_entity_poly.entity_id
_entity_poly.type
_entity_poly.pdbx_seq_one_letter_code
_entity_poly.pdbx_strand_id
1 'polypeptide(L)'
;MSRTHRFPLFIYLLIGLALFGLTHQLFTNTNRFIANTLVIIGFGALVYTVIYFLFIRKRMTDDLKKYRRAAKLSKKRYGTNSKLKSNYSQTKKKKTVTNYKRRREQSVPHLRVIEGKKNKKNDRASL
;
A
#
# COMPACT_ATOMS: atom_id res chain seq x y z
N MET A 1 21.89 -37.06 -32.62
CA MET A 1 20.66 -36.83 -31.83
C MET A 1 19.66 -36.07 -32.70
N SER A 2 18.95 -36.76 -33.59
CA SER A 2 18.08 -36.14 -34.62
C SER A 2 16.70 -35.81 -34.03
N ARG A 3 16.46 -34.52 -33.76
CA ARG A 3 15.14 -34.00 -33.38
C ARG A 3 14.25 -34.00 -34.62
N THR A 4 13.32 -34.94 -34.69
CA THR A 4 12.34 -35.02 -35.79
C THR A 4 11.23 -33.98 -35.62
N HIS A 5 11.28 -32.89 -36.39
CA HIS A 5 10.20 -31.91 -36.52
C HIS A 5 9.09 -32.39 -37.47
N ARG A 6 8.43 -33.51 -37.15
CA ARG A 6 7.34 -34.08 -37.98
C ARG A 6 5.95 -33.55 -37.59
N PHE A 7 5.85 -32.69 -36.57
CA PHE A 7 4.60 -32.07 -36.11
C PHE A 7 4.28 -30.63 -36.57
N PRO A 8 5.12 -29.87 -37.32
CA PRO A 8 4.81 -28.47 -37.62
C PRO A 8 3.58 -28.34 -38.53
N LEU A 9 3.40 -29.26 -39.48
CA LEU A 9 2.28 -29.21 -40.42
C LEU A 9 0.92 -29.40 -39.73
N PHE A 10 0.87 -30.30 -38.73
CA PHE A 10 -0.34 -30.51 -37.92
C PHE A 10 -0.69 -29.27 -37.09
N ILE A 11 0.33 -28.59 -36.55
CA ILE A 11 0.16 -27.35 -35.78
C ILE A 11 -0.35 -26.22 -36.69
N TYR A 12 0.21 -26.07 -37.88
CA TYR A 12 -0.27 -25.09 -38.86
C TYR A 12 -1.71 -25.38 -39.32
N LEU A 13 -2.07 -26.66 -39.50
CA LEU A 13 -3.43 -27.06 -39.84
C LEU A 13 -4.41 -26.77 -38.70
N LEU A 14 -4.00 -27.03 -37.45
CA LEU A 14 -4.80 -26.73 -36.25
C LEU A 14 -5.03 -25.22 -36.10
N ILE A 15 -3.98 -24.41 -36.31
CA ILE A 15 -4.05 -22.96 -36.27
C ILE A 15 -4.94 -22.43 -37.40
N GLY A 16 -4.77 -22.95 -38.63
CA GLY A 16 -5.59 -22.59 -39.78
C GLY A 16 -7.06 -22.92 -39.57
N LEU A 17 -7.36 -24.11 -39.03
CA LEU A 17 -8.71 -24.55 -38.72
C LEU A 17 -9.32 -23.73 -37.57
N ALA A 18 -8.53 -23.36 -36.56
CA ALA A 18 -8.96 -22.48 -35.48
C ALA A 18 -9.31 -21.08 -36.00
N LEU A 19 -8.45 -20.49 -36.84
CA LEU A 19 -8.75 -19.21 -37.49
C LEU A 19 -10.01 -19.30 -38.35
N PHE A 20 -10.13 -20.35 -39.17
CA PHE A 20 -11.29 -20.53 -40.04
C PHE A 20 -12.59 -20.74 -39.25
N GLY A 21 -12.56 -21.53 -38.17
CA GLY A 21 -13.70 -21.70 -37.27
C GLY A 21 -14.11 -20.39 -36.61
N LEU A 22 -13.15 -19.59 -36.15
CA LEU A 22 -13.41 -18.28 -35.56
C LEU A 22 -13.98 -17.29 -36.57
N THR A 23 -13.42 -17.21 -37.79
CA THR A 23 -13.94 -16.32 -38.83
C THR A 23 -15.34 -16.77 -39.27
N HIS A 24 -15.58 -18.06 -39.45
CA HIS A 24 -16.88 -18.59 -39.81
C HIS A 24 -17.94 -18.31 -38.72
N GLN A 25 -17.59 -18.47 -37.44
CA GLN A 25 -18.45 -18.11 -36.32
C GLN A 25 -18.72 -16.60 -36.26
N LEU A 26 -17.73 -15.79 -36.65
CA LEU A 26 -17.86 -14.34 -36.74
C LEU A 26 -18.82 -13.92 -37.85
N PHE A 27 -18.90 -14.62 -38.99
CA PHE A 27 -19.85 -14.27 -40.06
C PHE A 27 -21.26 -14.87 -39.87
N THR A 28 -21.36 -16.06 -39.28
CA THR A 28 -22.66 -16.75 -39.11
C THR A 28 -23.42 -16.29 -37.87
N ASN A 29 -22.71 -15.95 -36.78
CA ASN A 29 -23.33 -15.63 -35.48
C ASN A 29 -22.56 -14.53 -34.73
N THR A 30 -22.23 -13.44 -35.42
CA THR A 30 -21.43 -12.32 -34.89
C THR A 30 -21.99 -11.77 -33.58
N ASN A 31 -23.30 -11.55 -33.52
CA ASN A 31 -23.96 -10.91 -32.37
C ASN A 31 -23.76 -11.71 -31.09
N ARG A 32 -23.89 -13.04 -31.17
CA ARG A 32 -23.75 -13.92 -30.01
C ARG A 32 -22.29 -14.07 -29.58
N PHE A 33 -21.36 -14.10 -30.54
CA PHE A 33 -19.92 -14.12 -30.26
C PHE A 33 -19.47 -12.84 -29.53
N ILE A 34 -19.85 -11.68 -30.03
CA ILE A 34 -19.51 -10.38 -29.42
C ILE A 34 -20.17 -10.26 -28.04
N ALA A 35 -21.46 -10.58 -27.92
CA ALA A 35 -22.17 -10.52 -26.64
C ALA A 35 -21.51 -11.42 -25.59
N ASN A 36 -21.19 -12.67 -25.93
CA ASN A 36 -20.51 -13.58 -25.02
C ASN A 36 -19.10 -13.09 -24.64
N THR A 37 -18.35 -12.57 -25.60
CA THR A 37 -17.02 -11.99 -25.35
C THR A 37 -17.09 -10.82 -24.38
N LEU A 38 -18.05 -9.90 -24.58
CA LEU A 38 -18.30 -8.79 -23.68
C LEU A 38 -18.73 -9.25 -22.29
N VAL A 39 -19.56 -10.28 -22.19
CA VAL A 39 -19.98 -10.86 -20.90
C VAL A 39 -18.78 -11.46 -20.17
N ILE A 40 -17.90 -12.21 -20.85
CA ILE A 40 -16.71 -12.79 -20.23
C ILE A 40 -15.76 -11.69 -19.74
N ILE A 41 -15.48 -10.69 -20.58
CA ILE A 41 -14.63 -9.55 -20.21
C ILE A 41 -15.26 -8.76 -19.06
N GLY A 42 -16.57 -8.48 -19.15
CA GLY A 42 -17.32 -7.75 -18.14
C GLY A 42 -17.37 -8.49 -16.81
N PHE A 43 -17.59 -9.81 -16.82
CA PHE A 43 -17.58 -10.64 -15.63
C PHE A 43 -16.17 -10.72 -15.02
N GLY A 44 -15.14 -10.90 -15.85
CA GLY A 44 -13.74 -10.88 -15.41
C GLY A 44 -13.37 -9.55 -14.75
N ALA A 45 -13.77 -8.43 -15.35
CA ALA A 45 -13.59 -7.11 -14.77
C ALA A 45 -14.37 -6.96 -13.45
N LEU A 46 -15.62 -7.40 -13.40
CA LEU A 46 -16.45 -7.35 -12.19
C LEU A 46 -15.79 -8.13 -11.04
N VAL A 47 -15.39 -9.38 -11.28
CA VAL A 47 -14.67 -10.21 -10.30
C VAL A 47 -13.37 -9.54 -9.86
N TYR A 48 -12.57 -9.02 -10.80
CA TYR A 48 -11.34 -8.30 -10.48
C TYR A 48 -11.60 -7.07 -9.60
N THR A 49 -12.60 -6.26 -9.91
CA THR A 49 -12.93 -5.07 -9.11
C THR A 49 -13.39 -5.43 -7.70
N VAL A 50 -14.19 -6.49 -7.54
CA VAL A 50 -14.63 -6.96 -6.22
C VAL A 50 -13.42 -7.41 -5.39
N ILE A 51 -12.53 -8.23 -5.96
CA ILE A 51 -11.32 -8.70 -5.27
C ILE A 51 -10.41 -7.51 -4.92
N TYR A 52 -10.16 -6.62 -5.87
CA TYR A 52 -9.32 -5.44 -5.65
C TYR A 52 -9.89 -4.54 -4.56
N PHE A 53 -11.20 -4.28 -4.58
CA PHE A 53 -11.87 -3.45 -3.59
C PHE A 53 -11.84 -4.08 -2.19
N LEU A 54 -12.05 -5.39 -2.09
CA LEU A 54 -12.07 -6.06 -0.78
C LEU A 54 -10.68 -6.24 -0.18
N PHE A 55 -9.69 -6.64 -0.97
CA PHE A 55 -8.37 -7.03 -0.46
C PHE A 55 -7.30 -5.93 -0.53
N ILE A 56 -7.30 -5.10 -1.57
CA ILE A 56 -6.23 -4.13 -1.83
C ILE A 56 -6.60 -2.74 -1.29
N ARG A 57 -7.84 -2.30 -1.50
CA ARG A 57 -8.30 -0.97 -1.05
C ARG A 57 -8.23 -0.78 0.47
N LYS A 58 -8.46 -1.85 1.25
CA LYS A 58 -8.36 -1.78 2.72
C LYS A 58 -6.94 -1.48 3.21
N ARG A 59 -5.89 -1.98 2.53
CA ARG A 59 -4.50 -1.83 3.01
C ARG A 59 -3.94 -0.43 2.79
N MET A 60 -4.23 0.22 1.65
CA MET A 60 -3.63 1.53 1.33
C MET A 60 -4.13 2.68 2.23
N THR A 61 -5.33 2.56 2.82
CA THR A 61 -5.91 3.68 3.59
C THR A 61 -5.42 3.71 5.04
N ASP A 62 -4.82 2.62 5.53
CA ASP A 62 -4.51 2.49 6.96
C ASP A 62 -3.29 3.32 7.37
N ASP A 63 -2.26 3.44 6.54
CA ASP A 63 -1.04 4.15 6.93
C ASP A 63 -1.24 5.66 7.07
N LEU A 64 -2.03 6.25 6.16
CA LEU A 64 -2.37 7.68 6.23
C LEU A 64 -3.29 7.97 7.43
N LYS A 65 -4.22 7.05 7.76
CA LYS A 65 -5.05 7.14 8.96
C LYS A 65 -4.22 7.00 10.24
N LYS A 66 -3.28 6.06 10.28
CA LYS A 66 -2.34 5.87 11.41
C LYS A 66 -1.45 7.09 11.60
N TYR A 67 -0.88 7.62 10.52
CA TYR A 67 -0.09 8.86 10.55
C TYR A 67 -0.89 10.04 11.09
N ARG A 68 -2.12 10.27 10.59
CA ARG A 68 -2.99 11.35 11.09
C ARG A 68 -3.32 11.18 12.58
N ARG A 69 -3.56 9.94 13.04
CA ARG A 69 -3.79 9.64 14.46
C ARG A 69 -2.54 9.92 15.30
N ALA A 70 -1.37 9.46 14.86
CA ALA A 70 -0.10 9.69 15.53
C ALA A 70 0.25 11.19 15.60
N ALA A 71 0.04 11.94 14.51
CA ALA A 71 0.26 13.38 14.47
C ALA A 71 -0.70 14.16 15.38
N LYS A 72 -1.97 13.75 15.49
CA LYS A 72 -2.91 14.33 16.47
C LYS A 72 -2.47 14.02 17.91
N LEU A 73 -2.03 12.80 18.19
CA LEU A 73 -1.52 12.40 19.50
C LEU A 73 -0.25 13.16 19.89
N SER A 74 0.69 13.35 18.96
CA SER A 74 1.91 14.12 19.22
C SER A 74 1.59 15.59 19.50
N LYS A 75 0.69 16.22 18.70
CA LYS A 75 0.21 17.58 18.96
C LYS A 75 -0.48 17.68 20.32
N LYS A 76 -1.27 16.68 20.75
CA LYS A 76 -1.93 16.70 22.07
C LYS A 76 -0.94 16.55 23.22
N ARG A 77 0.13 15.74 23.06
CA ARG A 77 1.13 15.49 24.11
C ARG A 77 2.18 16.59 24.24
N TYR A 78 2.56 17.23 23.13
CA TYR A 78 3.64 18.22 23.10
C TYR A 78 3.17 19.65 22.79
N GLY A 79 1.95 19.83 22.25
CA GLY A 79 1.41 21.15 21.89
C GLY A 79 0.93 21.98 23.08
N THR A 80 0.68 21.38 24.24
CA THR A 80 0.38 22.12 25.48
C THR A 80 1.62 22.87 26.00
N ASN A 81 2.83 22.42 25.65
CA ASN A 81 4.09 23.07 26.01
C ASN A 81 4.59 24.08 24.97
N SER A 82 3.95 24.18 23.79
CA SER A 82 4.39 25.11 22.74
C SER A 82 3.69 26.47 22.77
N LYS A 83 2.67 26.67 23.61
CA LYS A 83 2.08 28.00 23.84
C LYS A 83 3.04 28.99 24.52
N LEU A 84 4.18 28.50 25.02
CA LEU A 84 5.24 29.34 25.59
C LEU A 84 6.38 29.70 24.59
N LYS A 85 6.30 29.28 23.31
CA LYS A 85 7.36 29.58 22.32
C LYS A 85 6.86 30.09 20.95
N SER A 86 5.67 30.68 20.89
CA SER A 86 5.19 31.37 19.68
C SER A 86 5.46 32.87 19.73
N ASN A 87 6.73 33.25 19.86
CA ASN A 87 7.22 34.61 19.58
C ASN A 87 8.52 34.55 18.78
N TYR A 88 8.56 33.70 17.75
CA TYR A 88 9.59 33.85 16.72
C TYR A 88 8.95 33.80 15.33
N SER A 89 8.44 34.99 14.99
CA SER A 89 8.52 35.64 13.68
C SER A 89 8.48 34.73 12.45
N GLN A 90 7.38 34.90 11.72
CA GLN A 90 7.31 34.64 10.30
C GLN A 90 8.49 35.30 9.58
N THR A 91 9.36 34.51 8.95
CA THR A 91 10.03 34.96 7.74
C THR A 91 10.15 33.83 6.73
N LYS A 92 9.48 34.04 5.60
CA LYS A 92 9.75 33.37 4.33
C LYS A 92 11.26 33.39 4.09
N LYS A 93 11.85 32.25 3.72
CA LYS A 93 12.97 32.18 2.75
C LYS A 93 13.20 30.75 2.30
N LYS A 94 12.87 30.48 1.03
CA LYS A 94 13.50 29.45 0.21
C LYS A 94 15.03 29.64 0.31
N LYS A 95 15.79 28.56 0.50
CA LYS A 95 17.16 28.38 -0.02
C LYS A 95 17.64 26.95 0.24
N THR A 96 17.71 26.21 -0.87
CA THR A 96 18.77 25.27 -1.29
C THR A 96 19.71 24.67 -0.25
N VAL A 97 19.74 23.33 -0.30
CA VAL A 97 20.84 22.39 -0.03
C VAL A 97 22.22 23.04 0.11
N THR A 98 22.92 22.77 1.21
CA THR A 98 24.30 22.24 1.25
C THR A 98 24.91 22.30 2.66
N ASN A 99 25.68 21.26 2.97
CA ASN A 99 26.83 21.23 3.87
C ASN A 99 26.59 21.22 5.40
N TYR A 100 26.67 20.00 5.93
CA TYR A 100 27.52 19.61 7.06
C TYR A 100 28.14 20.78 7.84
N LYS A 101 27.60 21.06 9.02
CA LYS A 101 28.33 21.76 10.07
C LYS A 101 28.11 21.04 11.40
N ARG A 102 29.20 20.42 11.88
CA ARG A 102 29.39 19.82 13.20
C ARG A 102 28.57 20.56 14.27
N ARG A 103 27.59 19.87 14.86
CA ARG A 103 27.11 20.23 16.20
C ARG A 103 27.78 19.31 17.20
N ARG A 104 28.85 19.88 17.76
CA ARG A 104 29.36 19.77 19.14
C ARG A 104 28.75 18.65 19.95
N GLU A 105 29.62 17.79 20.48
CA GLU A 105 29.39 16.93 21.64
C GLU A 105 28.39 17.59 22.60
N GLN A 106 27.15 17.12 22.55
CA GLN A 106 26.18 17.35 23.60
C GLN A 106 26.01 16.01 24.26
N SER A 107 26.69 15.88 25.41
CA SER A 107 26.32 15.04 26.55
C SER A 107 25.67 13.71 26.17
N VAL A 108 26.46 12.64 26.25
CA VAL A 108 25.96 11.26 26.28
C VAL A 108 24.67 11.25 27.11
N PRO A 109 23.52 10.80 26.61
CA PRO A 109 22.32 10.75 27.44
C PRO A 109 22.52 9.60 28.42
N HIS A 110 22.97 9.90 29.63
CA HIS A 110 23.12 8.87 30.66
C HIS A 110 21.71 8.32 30.90
N LEU A 111 21.53 7.02 30.71
CA LEU A 111 20.32 6.32 31.14
C LEU A 111 20.26 6.49 32.66
N ARG A 112 19.43 7.41 33.14
CA ARG A 112 19.06 7.41 34.55
C ARG A 112 17.97 6.37 34.70
N VAL A 113 18.22 5.43 35.59
CA VAL A 113 17.18 4.50 36.04
C VAL A 113 16.04 5.36 36.55
N ILE A 114 14.85 5.20 35.95
CA ILE A 114 13.64 5.72 36.56
C ILE A 114 13.46 4.88 37.81
N GLU A 115 13.91 5.39 38.94
CA GLU A 115 13.51 4.88 40.24
C GLU A 115 11.99 5.05 40.31
N GLY A 116 11.28 3.98 39.96
CA GLY A 116 9.86 3.91 40.23
C GLY A 116 9.68 4.16 41.72
N LYS A 117 8.87 5.14 42.08
CA LYS A 117 8.23 5.19 43.40
C LYS A 117 7.37 3.94 43.53
N LYS A 118 8.00 2.81 43.87
CA LYS A 118 7.34 1.60 44.37
C LYS A 118 7.04 1.84 45.85
N ASN A 119 6.34 2.94 46.12
CA ASN A 119 5.93 3.27 47.46
C ASN A 119 4.84 2.29 47.88
N LYS A 120 5.25 1.42 48.79
CA LYS A 120 4.53 1.07 50.02
C LYS A 120 3.28 0.20 49.84
N LYS A 121 3.45 -1.04 50.30
CA LYS A 121 2.41 -2.04 50.58
C LYS A 121 1.13 -1.38 51.12
N ASN A 122 0.00 -1.63 50.46
CA ASN A 122 -1.29 -1.64 51.14
C ASN A 122 -1.61 -3.12 51.39
N ASP A 123 -1.37 -3.57 52.62
CA ASP A 123 -1.93 -4.82 53.13
C ASP A 123 -3.45 -4.80 52.89
N ARG A 124 -3.91 -5.67 52.01
CA ARG A 124 -5.32 -6.04 51.90
C ARG A 124 -5.45 -7.50 52.31
N ALA A 125 -5.33 -7.74 53.60
CA ALA A 125 -5.75 -8.96 54.25
C ALA A 125 -6.10 -8.62 55.70
N SER A 126 -7.34 -8.17 55.91
CA SER A 126 -8.00 -8.26 57.21
C SER A 126 -8.93 -9.47 57.14
N LEU A 127 -8.57 -10.54 57.83
CA LEU A 127 -9.48 -11.58 58.32
C LEU A 127 -9.83 -11.28 59.77
#